data_AF-A0A7R9M1H8-F1
#
_entry.id   AF-A0A7R9M1H8-F1
#
_cell.length_a   1.000
_cell.length_b   1.000
_cell.length_c   1.000
_cell.angle_alpha   90.00
_cell.angle_beta   90.00
_cell.angle_gamma   90.00
#
_symmetry.space_group_name_H-M   'P 1'
#
loop_
_entity.id
_entity.type
_entity.pdbx_description
1 polymer ?
#
loop_
_entity_poly.entity_id
_entity_poly.type
_entity_poly.pdbx_seq_one_letter_code
_entity_poly.pdbx_strand_id
1 'polypeptide(L)'
;MLVMSLFGTVLAWVYPWINCFALMGLGVPAFVFLALELKACRNARVKRLGMRCFLCWIFALFSWIFDRMFCDIWSAINFPYLHGLWHILIAITSYTVCVLFAYFDAINEHEEKQPTI
;
A
#
# COMPACT_ATOMS: atom_id res chain seq x y z
N MET A 1 -6.04 17.44 -1.46
CA MET A 1 -5.58 16.26 -2.25
C MET A 1 -4.79 16.71 -3.48
N LEU A 2 -5.40 17.38 -4.47
CA LEU A 2 -4.74 17.70 -5.76
C LEU A 2 -3.40 18.44 -5.67
N VAL A 3 -3.31 19.51 -4.86
CA VAL A 3 -2.08 20.30 -4.69
C VAL A 3 -0.95 19.46 -4.07
N MET A 4 -1.26 18.65 -3.05
CA MET A 4 -0.29 17.75 -2.41
C MET A 4 0.15 16.64 -3.37
N SER A 5 -0.77 16.10 -4.18
CA SER A 5 -0.45 15.10 -5.21
C SER A 5 0.48 15.68 -6.28
N LEU A 6 0.17 16.86 -6.81
CA LEU A 6 1.02 17.56 -7.79
C LEU A 6 2.41 17.83 -7.21
N PHE A 7 2.48 18.33 -5.98
CA PHE A 7 3.75 18.63 -5.32
C PHE A 7 4.57 17.35 -5.09
N GLY A 8 3.93 16.27 -4.64
CA GLY A 8 4.55 14.96 -4.47
C GLY A 8 5.07 14.37 -5.79
N THR A 9 4.32 14.49 -6.89
CA THR A 9 4.73 14.02 -8.22
C THR A 9 5.96 14.77 -8.73
N VAL A 10 6.01 16.10 -8.55
CA VAL A 10 7.18 16.90 -8.95
C VAL A 10 8.40 16.57 -8.09
N LEU A 11 8.23 16.44 -6.77
CA LEU A 11 9.31 16.05 -5.85
C LEU A 11 9.89 14.67 -6.14
N ALA A 12 9.06 13.72 -6.59
CA ALA A 12 9.50 12.37 -6.96
C ALA A 12 10.49 12.36 -8.14
N TRP A 13 10.46 13.39 -9.01
CA TRP A 13 11.43 13.55 -10.10
C TRP A 13 12.75 14.19 -9.64
N VAL A 14 12.72 15.10 -8.67
CA VAL A 14 13.92 15.83 -8.23
C VAL A 14 14.80 14.96 -7.33
N TYR A 15 14.21 14.27 -6.36
CA TYR A 15 14.94 13.37 -5.45
C TYR A 15 14.19 12.04 -5.28
N PRO A 16 14.41 11.07 -6.19
CA PRO A 16 13.70 9.79 -6.19
C PRO A 16 13.86 9.00 -4.89
N TRP A 17 14.99 9.19 -4.20
CA TRP A 17 15.27 8.54 -2.92
C TRP A 17 14.42 9.10 -1.76
N ILE A 18 13.92 10.33 -1.85
CA ILE A 18 12.99 10.88 -0.85
C ILE A 18 11.61 10.25 -1.01
N ASN A 19 11.23 9.87 -2.24
CA ASN A 19 9.94 9.26 -2.53
C ASN A 19 9.72 7.97 -1.75
N CYS A 20 10.77 7.16 -1.51
CA CYS A 20 10.61 5.95 -0.72
C CYS A 20 10.28 6.27 0.75
N PHE A 21 10.92 7.27 1.35
CA PHE A 21 10.62 7.70 2.71
C PHE A 21 9.22 8.32 2.82
N ALA A 22 8.82 9.11 1.83
CA ALA A 22 7.45 9.64 1.76
C ALA A 22 6.42 8.51 1.65
N LEU A 23 6.66 7.52 0.78
CA LEU A 23 5.77 6.37 0.60
C LEU A 23 5.68 5.51 1.86
N MET A 24 6.79 5.24 2.54
CA MET A 24 6.80 4.48 3.79
C MET A 24 6.14 5.28 4.93
N GLY A 25 6.44 6.57 5.03
CA GLY A 25 5.90 7.47 6.04
C GLY A 25 4.38 7.69 5.91
N LEU A 26 3.85 7.79 4.68
CA LEU A 26 2.42 7.91 4.42
C LEU A 26 1.69 6.56 4.41
N GLY A 27 2.41 5.47 4.11
CA GLY A 27 1.85 4.12 4.11
C GLY A 27 1.39 3.67 5.49
N VAL A 28 2.17 3.93 6.55
CA VAL A 28 1.81 3.51 7.92
C VAL A 28 0.49 4.15 8.39
N PRO A 29 0.30 5.49 8.35
CA PRO A 29 -0.97 6.10 8.68
C PRO A 29 -2.14 5.58 7.83
N ALA A 30 -1.93 5.40 6.52
CA ALA A 30 -2.97 4.88 5.63
C ALA A 30 -3.42 3.47 6.05
N PHE A 31 -2.50 2.60 6.44
CA PHE A 31 -2.83 1.26 6.95
C PHE A 31 -3.46 1.26 8.34
N VAL A 32 -3.11 2.23 9.20
CA VAL A 32 -3.79 2.43 10.48
C VAL A 32 -5.26 2.82 10.25
N PHE A 33 -5.52 3.80 9.38
CA PHE A 33 -6.89 4.17 9.00
C PHE A 33 -7.65 2.99 8.39
N LEU A 34 -7.01 2.25 7.46
CA LEU A 34 -7.61 1.08 6.84
C LEU A 34 -7.98 0.00 7.88
N ALA A 35 -7.14 -0.22 8.89
CA ALA A 35 -7.42 -1.19 9.95
C ALA A 35 -8.63 -0.79 10.82
N LEU A 36 -8.79 0.51 11.09
CA LEU A 36 -9.95 1.04 11.82
C LEU A 36 -11.25 0.85 11.01
N GLU A 37 -11.23 1.19 9.72
CA GLU A 37 -12.38 1.01 8.80
C GLU A 37 -12.74 -0.48 8.65
N LEU A 38 -11.74 -1.35 8.49
CA LEU A 38 -11.96 -2.80 8.39
C LEU A 38 -12.54 -3.38 9.68
N LYS A 39 -12.21 -2.82 10.86
CA LYS A 39 -12.79 -3.25 12.14
C LYS A 39 -14.29 -2.92 12.20
N ALA A 40 -14.68 -1.74 11.73
CA ALA A 40 -16.07 -1.31 11.67
C ALA A 40 -16.88 -2.03 10.57
N CYS A 41 -16.24 -2.45 9.47
CA CYS A 41 -16.90 -3.09 8.35
C CYS A 41 -17.56 -4.44 8.73
N ARG A 42 -18.82 -4.64 8.33
CA ARG A 42 -19.54 -5.91 8.55
C ARG A 42 -19.31 -6.96 7.45
N ASN A 43 -18.84 -6.54 6.27
CA ASN A 43 -18.70 -7.43 5.12
C ASN A 43 -17.44 -8.32 5.24
N ALA A 44 -17.66 -9.63 5.38
CA ALA A 44 -16.58 -10.61 5.50
C ALA A 44 -15.67 -10.68 4.26
N ARG A 45 -16.19 -10.39 3.05
CA ARG A 45 -15.40 -10.39 1.81
C ARG A 45 -14.39 -9.23 1.82
N VAL A 46 -14.84 -8.05 2.25
CA VAL A 46 -14.00 -6.85 2.38
C VAL A 46 -12.94 -7.04 3.46
N LYS A 47 -13.32 -7.61 4.62
CA LYS A 47 -12.37 -7.98 5.68
C LYS A 47 -11.27 -8.93 5.19
N ARG A 48 -11.62 -9.96 4.41
CA ARG A 48 -10.62 -10.88 3.82
C ARG A 48 -9.71 -10.17 2.81
N LEU A 49 -10.25 -9.28 1.98
CA LEU A 49 -9.46 -8.51 1.03
C LEU A 49 -8.50 -7.56 1.75
N GLY A 50 -8.97 -6.85 2.77
CA GLY A 50 -8.17 -5.97 3.62
C GLY A 50 -7.04 -6.71 4.33
N MET A 51 -7.29 -7.90 4.87
CA MET A 51 -6.25 -8.72 5.49
C MET A 51 -5.17 -9.15 4.47
N ARG A 52 -5.57 -9.60 3.28
CA ARG A 52 -4.61 -9.96 2.21
C ARG A 52 -3.79 -8.75 1.76
N CYS A 53 -4.43 -7.58 1.66
CA CYS A 53 -3.76 -6.32 1.35
C CYS A 53 -2.72 -5.95 2.41
N PHE A 54 -3.07 -6.07 3.70
CA PHE A 54 -2.14 -5.81 4.80
C PHE A 54 -0.95 -6.78 4.80
N LEU A 55 -1.19 -8.06 4.55
CA LEU A 55 -0.10 -9.04 4.42
C LEU A 55 0.81 -8.72 3.23
N CYS A 56 0.25 -8.37 2.07
CA CYS A 56 1.04 -7.95 0.90
C CYS A 56 1.90 -6.72 1.21
N TRP A 57 1.34 -5.75 1.93
CA TRP A 57 2.07 -4.57 2.36
C TRP A 57 3.24 -4.92 3.29
N ILE A 58 3.01 -5.76 4.30
CA ILE A 58 4.07 -6.23 5.20
C ILE A 58 5.18 -6.94 4.41
N PHE A 59 4.84 -7.84 3.49
CA PHE A 59 5.84 -8.51 2.65
C PHE A 59 6.60 -7.53 1.75
N ALA A 60 5.92 -6.49 1.22
CA ALA A 60 6.58 -5.44 0.48
C ALA A 60 7.62 -4.73 1.37
N LEU A 61 7.22 -4.28 2.57
CA LEU A 61 8.13 -3.64 3.52
C LEU A 61 9.36 -4.51 3.81
N PHE A 62 9.14 -5.79 4.12
CA PHE A 62 10.24 -6.73 4.35
C PHE A 62 11.15 -6.86 3.14
N SER A 63 10.60 -7.06 1.92
CA SER A 63 11.42 -7.16 0.71
C SER A 63 12.29 -5.91 0.48
N TRP A 64 11.76 -4.71 0.74
CA TRP A 64 12.49 -3.47 0.57
C TRP A 64 13.59 -3.27 1.62
N ILE A 65 13.28 -3.57 2.89
CA ILE A 65 14.25 -3.48 3.99
C ILE A 65 15.40 -4.48 3.75
N PHE A 66 15.08 -5.73 3.42
CA PHE A 66 16.09 -6.77 3.20
C PHE A 66 16.94 -6.50 1.95
N ASP A 67 16.35 -5.98 0.87
CA ASP A 67 17.06 -5.55 -0.33
C ASP A 67 18.13 -4.50 0.01
N ARG A 68 17.78 -3.49 0.82
CA ARG A 68 18.69 -2.42 1.21
C ARG A 68 19.73 -2.84 2.26
N MET A 69 19.34 -3.63 3.26
CA MET A 69 20.23 -4.04 4.35
C MET A 69 21.26 -5.09 3.94
N PHE A 70 20.89 -5.99 3.02
CA PHE A 70 21.72 -7.14 2.66
C PHE A 70 22.06 -7.17 1.16
N CYS A 71 22.07 -6.01 0.49
CA CYS A 71 22.35 -5.87 -0.94
C CYS A 71 23.62 -6.65 -1.36
N ASP A 72 24.71 -6.52 -0.62
CA ASP A 72 25.98 -7.19 -0.94
C ASP A 72 25.85 -8.73 -0.87
N ILE A 73 25.09 -9.24 0.10
CA ILE A 73 24.84 -10.68 0.25
C ILE A 73 23.99 -11.19 -0.92
N TRP A 74 22.90 -10.48 -1.24
CA TRP A 74 22.02 -10.84 -2.35
C TRP A 74 22.75 -10.79 -3.69
N SER A 75 23.61 -9.80 -3.90
CA SER A 75 24.45 -9.70 -5.10
C SER A 75 25.47 -10.83 -5.16
N ALA A 76 26.08 -11.21 -4.03
CA ALA A 76 27.06 -12.29 -3.98
C ALA A 76 26.45 -13.66 -4.35
N ILE A 77 25.16 -13.88 -4.06
CA ILE A 77 24.45 -15.11 -4.43
C ILE A 77 23.66 -14.99 -5.75
N ASN A 78 23.87 -13.93 -6.53
CA ASN A 78 23.16 -13.65 -7.79
C ASN A 78 21.61 -13.59 -7.66
N PHE A 79 21.11 -13.02 -6.57
CA PHE A 79 19.68 -12.85 -6.29
C PHE A 79 19.23 -11.37 -6.20
N PRO A 80 19.35 -10.55 -7.26
CA PRO A 80 18.95 -9.13 -7.24
C PRO A 80 17.44 -8.91 -7.48
N TYR A 81 16.58 -9.79 -6.97
CA TYR A 81 15.14 -9.78 -7.31
C TYR A 81 14.24 -9.16 -6.23
N LEU A 82 14.75 -8.92 -5.02
CA LEU A 82 13.96 -8.41 -3.90
C LEU A 82 13.37 -7.02 -4.19
N HIS A 83 14.14 -6.14 -4.83
CA HIS A 83 13.63 -4.84 -5.28
C HIS A 83 12.48 -4.95 -6.28
N GLY A 84 12.59 -5.87 -7.24
CA GLY A 84 11.53 -6.14 -8.23
C GLY A 84 10.27 -6.70 -7.57
N LEU A 85 10.45 -7.62 -6.61
CA LEU A 85 9.36 -8.16 -5.81
C LEU A 85 8.64 -7.06 -5.01
N TRP A 86 9.39 -6.13 -4.43
CA TRP A 86 8.82 -4.97 -3.74
C TRP A 86 7.88 -4.16 -4.64
N HIS A 87 8.31 -3.83 -5.86
CA HIS A 87 7.48 -3.07 -6.82
C HIS A 87 6.15 -3.77 -7.14
N ILE A 88 6.18 -5.09 -7.31
CA ILE A 88 4.97 -5.88 -7.60
C ILE A 88 4.03 -5.87 -6.39
N LEU A 89 4.56 -6.17 -5.20
CA LEU A 89 3.76 -6.22 -3.97
C LEU A 89 3.16 -4.87 -3.61
N ILE A 90 3.94 -3.78 -3.74
CA ILE A 90 3.45 -2.44 -3.42
C ILE A 90 2.42 -1.97 -4.45
N ALA A 91 2.55 -2.31 -5.73
CA ALA A 91 1.53 -1.99 -6.74
C ALA A 91 0.19 -2.67 -6.45
N ILE A 92 0.21 -3.99 -6.14
CA ILE A 92 -0.98 -4.75 -5.76
C ILE A 92 -1.62 -4.14 -4.50
N THR A 93 -0.77 -3.82 -3.52
CA THR A 93 -1.20 -3.22 -2.25
C THR A 93 -1.87 -1.88 -2.48
N SER A 94 -1.20 -0.94 -3.15
CA SER A 94 -1.73 0.40 -3.44
C SER A 94 -3.05 0.35 -4.19
N TYR A 95 -3.15 -0.49 -5.22
CA TYR A 95 -4.40 -0.66 -5.96
C TYR A 95 -5.53 -1.18 -5.06
N THR A 96 -5.25 -2.20 -4.25
CA THR A 96 -6.24 -2.77 -3.34
C THR A 96 -6.69 -1.79 -2.26
N VAL A 97 -5.77 -0.98 -1.73
CA VAL A 97 -6.07 0.10 -0.79
C VAL A 97 -7.00 1.13 -1.42
N CYS A 98 -6.75 1.57 -2.65
CA CYS A 98 -7.63 2.50 -3.36
C CYS A 98 -9.05 1.92 -3.52
N VAL A 99 -9.17 0.65 -3.88
CA VAL A 99 -10.47 -0.03 -4.02
C VAL A 99 -11.20 -0.13 -2.67
N LEU A 100 -10.49 -0.43 -1.58
CA LEU A 100 -11.06 -0.50 -0.24
C LEU A 100 -11.56 0.86 0.24
N PHE A 101 -10.79 1.93 0.06
CA PHE A 101 -11.22 3.28 0.42
C PHE A 101 -12.39 3.76 -0.44
N ALA A 102 -12.38 3.50 -1.75
CA ALA A 102 -13.53 3.81 -2.61
C ALA A 102 -14.80 3.05 -2.19
N TYR A 103 -14.66 1.81 -1.70
CA TYR A 103 -15.77 1.05 -1.15
C TYR A 103 -16.31 1.66 0.15
N PHE A 104 -15.45 2.07 1.08
CA PHE A 104 -15.88 2.72 2.32
C PHE A 104 -16.54 4.07 2.04
N ASP A 105 -15.98 4.86 1.14
CA ASP A 105 -16.54 6.13 0.68
C ASP A 105 -17.94 5.94 0.09
N ALA A 106 -18.10 4.99 -0.83
CA ALA A 106 -19.39 4.68 -1.44
C ALA A 106 -20.45 4.22 -0.43
N ILE A 107 -20.06 3.49 0.62
CA ILE A 107 -21.00 3.06 1.68
C ILE A 107 -21.38 4.22 2.59
N ASN A 108 -20.44 5.10 2.92
CA ASN A 108 -20.70 6.27 3.77
C ASN A 108 -21.58 7.30 3.05
N GLU A 109 -21.37 7.52 1.74
CA GLU A 109 -22.11 8.50 0.94
C GLU A 109 -23.47 7.98 0.44
N HIS A 110 -23.56 6.66 0.18
CA HIS A 110 -24.72 6.01 -0.41
C HIS A 110 -25.06 4.69 0.29
N GLU A 111 -25.49 4.76 1.54
CA GLU A 111 -25.93 3.58 2.31
C GLU A 111 -26.97 2.72 1.56
N GLU A 112 -27.81 3.34 0.73
CA GLU A 112 -28.86 2.72 -0.08
C GLU A 112 -28.37 1.89 -1.28
N LYS A 113 -27.08 1.98 -1.65
CA LYS A 113 -26.47 1.22 -2.77
C LYS A 113 -25.57 0.08 -2.30
N GLN A 114 -25.82 -0.48 -1.11
CA GLN A 114 -25.07 -1.65 -0.66
C GLN A 114 -25.18 -2.78 -1.71
N PRO A 115 -24.08 -3.49 -2.02
CA PRO A 115 -24.11 -4.58 -2.98
C PRO A 115 -25.07 -5.65 -2.47
N THR A 116 -26.22 -5.78 -3.14
CA THR A 116 -27.17 -6.87 -2.94
C THR A 116 -26.58 -8.16 -3.49
N ILE A 117 -26.81 -9.25 -2.75
CA ILE A 117 -26.33 -10.60 -3.06
C ILE A 117 -26.83 -11.05 -4.43
#